data_AF-A0A081N352-F1
#
_entry.id   AF-A0A081N352-F1
#
_cell.length_a   1.000
_cell.length_b   1.000
_cell.length_c   1.000
_cell.angle_alpha   90.00
_cell.angle_beta   90.00
_cell.angle_gamma   90.00
#
_symmetry.space_group_name_H-M   'P 1'
#
loop_
_entity.id
_entity.type
_entity.pdbx_description
1 polymer ?
#
loop_
_entity_poly.entity_id
_entity_poly.type
_entity_poly.pdbx_seq_one_letter_code
_entity_poly.pdbx_strand_id
1 'polypeptide(L)'
;MYRTWSQGSKAFRLSNLKKLFLTLLLFPGLAWSYTGNDYHLLSLMMDGYRLKIQAWSVPDVYQQDGPGADALRLERTITTNLFSVSDEDEQLASAMGDLQTAIQSYALDWQQQGLPRWHYGEGVENAMAAFSAIARAQISESKEANTRAEQIDLLLQMTSVYIFMASEIGEFHPLTDEYDLPAMVAELDKLLTTLPVDDRRFMAKWRFIKPVILKMDFRVPDVVRRHALSMSEILEISLNN
;
A
#
# COMPACT_ATOMS: atom_id res chain seq x y z
N MET A 1 -52.43 30.70 -58.57
CA MET A 1 -51.74 29.45 -59.00
C MET A 1 -50.31 29.50 -58.47
N TYR A 2 -49.92 28.52 -57.63
CA TYR A 2 -48.56 28.14 -57.13
C TYR A 2 -47.66 29.21 -56.44
N ARG A 3 -47.42 29.17 -55.11
CA ARG A 3 -46.37 28.43 -54.32
C ARG A 3 -44.94 28.67 -54.86
N THR A 4 -43.95 29.17 -54.10
CA THR A 4 -43.22 28.59 -52.94
C THR A 4 -42.33 29.67 -52.26
N TRP A 5 -42.29 29.83 -50.94
CA TRP A 5 -41.56 29.09 -49.86
C TRP A 5 -40.07 29.48 -49.61
N SER A 6 -39.83 29.87 -48.34
CA SER A 6 -38.63 29.57 -47.52
C SER A 6 -37.38 30.48 -47.58
N GLN A 7 -37.40 31.57 -46.82
CA GLN A 7 -36.23 32.04 -46.07
C GLN A 7 -36.57 32.11 -44.58
N GLY A 8 -36.09 31.13 -43.81
CA GLY A 8 -36.26 31.13 -42.36
C GLY A 8 -35.73 29.85 -41.74
N SER A 9 -34.41 29.75 -41.57
CA SER A 9 -33.79 28.76 -40.66
C SER A 9 -32.26 28.81 -40.53
N LYS A 10 -31.55 29.89 -40.92
CA LYS A 10 -30.09 29.97 -40.72
C LYS A 10 -29.62 30.67 -39.44
N ALA A 11 -30.53 31.27 -38.65
CA ALA A 11 -30.17 31.94 -37.39
C ALA A 11 -30.38 31.09 -36.12
N PHE A 12 -30.91 29.86 -36.23
CA PHE A 12 -31.32 29.06 -35.06
C PHE A 12 -30.38 27.90 -34.71
N ARG A 13 -29.22 27.76 -35.38
CA ARG A 13 -28.28 26.63 -35.14
C ARG A 13 -26.91 27.01 -34.56
N LEU A 14 -26.70 28.27 -34.17
CA LEU A 14 -25.43 28.73 -33.58
C LEU A 14 -25.52 29.14 -32.10
N SER A 15 -26.72 29.25 -31.51
CA SER A 15 -26.87 29.62 -30.09
C SER A 15 -26.87 28.43 -29.13
N ASN A 16 -27.18 27.21 -29.59
CA ASN A 16 -27.22 26.02 -28.73
C ASN A 16 -25.85 25.34 -28.58
N LEU A 17 -24.93 25.50 -29.52
CA LEU A 17 -23.56 24.97 -29.39
C LEU A 17 -22.70 25.79 -28.43
N LYS A 18 -22.91 27.11 -28.34
CA LYS A 18 -22.25 27.96 -27.33
C LYS A 18 -22.78 27.72 -25.91
N LYS A 19 -24.05 27.31 -25.76
CA LYS A 19 -24.60 26.95 -24.45
C LYS A 19 -24.08 25.60 -23.96
N LEU A 20 -23.77 24.65 -24.86
CA LEU A 20 -23.20 23.35 -24.49
C LEU A 20 -21.71 23.43 -24.14
N PHE A 21 -20.97 24.39 -24.70
CA PHE A 21 -19.56 24.62 -24.37
C PHE A 21 -19.35 25.45 -23.10
N LEU A 22 -20.37 26.21 -22.66
CA LEU A 22 -20.30 26.99 -21.41
C LEU A 22 -20.78 26.24 -20.16
N THR A 23 -21.56 25.17 -20.28
CA THR A 23 -21.94 24.34 -19.13
C THR A 23 -20.85 23.38 -18.68
N LEU A 24 -19.81 23.14 -19.48
CA LEU A 24 -18.63 22.35 -19.08
C LEU A 24 -17.57 23.15 -18.31
N LEU A 25 -17.73 24.48 -18.20
CA LEU A 25 -16.79 25.37 -17.48
C LEU A 25 -17.34 25.92 -16.16
N LEU A 26 -18.47 25.40 -15.67
CA LEU A 26 -19.14 25.86 -14.45
C LEU A 26 -19.15 24.85 -13.29
N PHE A 27 -18.24 23.88 -13.30
CA PHE A 27 -17.93 23.07 -12.11
C PHE A 27 -16.43 23.13 -11.77
N PRO A 28 -15.88 24.26 -11.30
CA PRO A 28 -14.67 24.23 -10.49
C PRO A 28 -15.11 23.76 -9.09
N GLY A 29 -15.38 22.46 -8.94
CA GLY A 29 -15.99 21.97 -7.71
C GLY A 29 -16.41 20.51 -7.68
N LEU A 30 -15.95 19.65 -8.59
CA LEU A 30 -15.67 18.28 -8.15
C LEU A 30 -14.43 18.40 -7.29
N ALA A 31 -14.64 18.76 -6.01
CA ALA A 31 -13.75 18.29 -4.97
C ALA A 31 -13.67 16.79 -5.22
N TRP A 32 -12.50 16.32 -5.65
CA TRP A 32 -12.21 14.90 -5.65
C TRP A 32 -12.33 14.49 -4.19
N SER A 33 -13.51 14.01 -3.80
CA SER A 33 -13.71 13.49 -2.47
C SER A 33 -12.88 12.24 -2.42
N TYR A 34 -11.87 12.24 -1.56
CA TYR A 34 -11.29 11.02 -1.02
C TYR A 34 -12.41 9.99 -0.82
N THR A 35 -12.28 8.84 -1.45
CA THR A 35 -13.28 7.80 -1.32
C THR A 35 -12.94 6.97 -0.07
N GLY A 36 -13.95 6.41 0.60
CA GLY A 36 -13.67 5.38 1.61
C GLY A 36 -12.82 4.24 1.05
N ASN A 37 -12.86 4.04 -0.27
CA ASN A 37 -12.07 3.07 -1.00
C ASN A 37 -10.54 3.25 -0.84
N ASP A 38 -10.03 4.48 -1.00
CA ASP A 38 -8.58 4.76 -0.86
C ASP A 38 -8.09 4.41 0.55
N TYR A 39 -8.92 4.68 1.58
CA TYR A 39 -8.61 4.29 2.95
C TYR A 39 -8.47 2.78 3.08
N HIS A 40 -9.46 2.04 2.58
CA HIS A 40 -9.47 0.60 2.67
C HIS A 40 -8.31 -0.03 1.88
N LEU A 41 -7.93 0.52 0.72
CA LEU A 41 -6.77 0.07 -0.04
C LEU A 41 -5.45 0.29 0.72
N LEU A 42 -5.27 1.44 1.39
CA LEU A 42 -4.10 1.69 2.21
C LEU A 42 -4.04 0.80 3.45
N SER A 43 -5.18 0.63 4.14
CA SER A 43 -5.33 -0.35 5.22
C SER A 43 -4.95 -1.76 4.76
N LEU A 44 -5.40 -2.18 3.57
CA LEU A 44 -5.07 -3.48 2.97
C LEU A 44 -3.58 -3.64 2.73
N MET A 45 -2.93 -2.64 2.15
CA MET A 45 -1.48 -2.63 1.97
C MET A 45 -0.75 -2.77 3.32
N MET A 46 -1.16 -1.99 4.31
CA MET A 46 -0.60 -2.02 5.66
C MET A 46 -0.74 -3.40 6.32
N ASP A 47 -1.91 -4.03 6.20
CA ASP A 47 -2.17 -5.35 6.78
C ASP A 47 -1.42 -6.47 6.03
N GLY A 48 -1.27 -6.39 4.72
CA GLY A 48 -0.41 -7.30 3.94
C GLY A 48 1.05 -7.24 4.40
N TYR A 49 1.59 -6.04 4.56
CA TYR A 49 2.93 -5.85 5.13
C TYR A 49 3.04 -6.34 6.57
N ARG A 50 2.00 -6.20 7.39
CA ARG A 50 1.98 -6.75 8.76
C ARG A 50 2.11 -8.26 8.76
N LEU A 51 1.36 -8.97 7.90
CA LEU A 51 1.47 -10.42 7.77
C LEU A 51 2.88 -10.85 7.34
N LYS A 52 3.44 -10.18 6.32
CA LYS A 52 4.83 -10.41 5.88
C LYS A 52 5.83 -10.21 7.02
N ILE A 53 5.80 -9.07 7.70
CA ILE A 53 6.70 -8.76 8.82
C ILE A 53 6.56 -9.77 9.96
N GLN A 54 5.35 -10.25 10.25
CA GLN A 54 5.13 -11.30 11.25
C GLN A 54 5.78 -12.61 10.81
N ALA A 55 5.54 -13.03 9.57
CA ALA A 55 6.16 -14.23 9.05
C ALA A 55 7.69 -14.18 9.10
N TRP A 56 8.29 -12.99 9.01
CA TRP A 56 9.76 -12.82 8.95
C TRP A 56 10.40 -13.04 10.32
N SER A 57 9.60 -12.89 11.38
CA SER A 57 10.07 -12.83 12.76
C SER A 57 9.50 -13.94 13.64
N VAL A 58 8.51 -14.70 13.14
CA VAL A 58 7.73 -15.63 13.95
C VAL A 58 7.51 -16.94 13.17
N PRO A 59 8.12 -18.07 13.58
CA PRO A 59 8.00 -19.34 12.87
C PRO A 59 6.61 -19.98 12.99
N ASP A 60 5.83 -19.62 14.01
CA ASP A 60 4.50 -20.15 14.30
C ASP A 60 3.33 -19.29 13.78
N VAL A 61 3.61 -18.31 12.90
CA VAL A 61 2.58 -17.45 12.30
C VAL A 61 1.50 -18.25 11.56
N TYR A 62 1.88 -19.37 10.92
CA TYR A 62 0.99 -20.35 10.29
C TYR A 62 1.42 -21.75 10.71
N GLN A 63 0.45 -22.64 10.87
CA GLN A 63 0.64 -24.04 11.23
C GLN A 63 0.00 -24.94 10.16
N GLN A 64 0.24 -26.24 10.24
CA GLN A 64 -0.35 -27.21 9.30
C GLN A 64 -1.88 -27.14 9.27
N ASP A 65 -2.49 -26.85 10.42
CA ASP A 65 -3.94 -26.76 10.57
C ASP A 65 -4.51 -25.36 10.21
N GLY A 66 -3.65 -24.42 9.79
CA GLY A 66 -4.05 -23.09 9.34
C GLY A 66 -3.29 -21.94 10.03
N PRO A 67 -3.75 -20.69 9.84
CA PRO A 67 -3.16 -19.50 10.46
C PRO A 67 -3.18 -19.55 11.99
N GLY A 68 -2.12 -19.04 12.62
CA GLY A 68 -2.05 -18.81 14.06
C GLY A 68 -3.02 -17.71 14.52
N ALA A 69 -3.19 -17.53 15.84
CA ALA A 69 -4.17 -16.58 16.39
C ALA A 69 -3.95 -15.12 15.93
N ASP A 70 -2.70 -14.67 15.86
CA ASP A 70 -2.36 -13.32 15.41
C ASP A 70 -2.55 -13.15 13.89
N ALA A 71 -2.20 -14.17 13.10
CA ALA A 71 -2.42 -14.17 11.65
C ALA A 71 -3.92 -14.18 11.32
N LEU A 72 -4.71 -15.03 11.98
CA LEU A 72 -6.18 -15.10 11.84
C LEU A 72 -6.84 -13.74 12.05
N ARG A 73 -6.36 -12.98 13.04
CA ARG A 73 -6.89 -11.64 13.30
C ARG A 73 -6.61 -10.71 12.12
N LEU A 74 -5.39 -10.71 11.60
CA LEU A 74 -5.01 -9.88 10.45
C LEU A 74 -5.75 -10.29 9.19
N GLU A 75 -5.86 -11.58 8.89
CA GLU A 75 -6.60 -12.09 7.74
C GLU A 75 -8.07 -11.63 7.77
N ARG A 76 -8.72 -11.67 8.95
CA ARG A 76 -10.08 -11.14 9.10
C ARG A 76 -10.16 -9.64 8.82
N THR A 77 -9.18 -8.87 9.27
CA THR A 77 -9.10 -7.43 8.97
C THR A 77 -8.97 -7.19 7.47
N ILE A 78 -8.08 -7.93 6.80
CA ILE A 78 -7.89 -7.87 5.34
C ILE A 78 -9.17 -8.25 4.61
N THR A 79 -9.81 -9.37 4.96
CA THR A 79 -11.10 -9.79 4.38
C THR A 79 -12.16 -8.70 4.54
N THR A 80 -12.24 -8.06 5.71
CA THR A 80 -13.19 -6.97 5.96
C THR A 80 -12.91 -5.76 5.07
N ASN A 81 -11.64 -5.39 4.93
CA ASN A 81 -11.24 -4.26 4.08
C ASN A 81 -11.45 -4.56 2.60
N LEU A 82 -11.18 -5.79 2.13
CA LEU A 82 -11.47 -6.24 0.77
C LEU A 82 -12.96 -6.10 0.43
N PHE A 83 -13.86 -6.53 1.33
CA PHE A 83 -15.31 -6.34 1.13
C PHE A 83 -15.74 -4.87 1.15
N SER A 84 -14.91 -3.98 1.68
CA SER A 84 -15.17 -2.54 1.74
C SER A 84 -14.58 -1.80 0.54
N VAL A 85 -13.78 -2.47 -0.29
CA VAL A 85 -13.33 -1.95 -1.58
C VAL A 85 -14.52 -2.01 -2.54
N SER A 86 -14.87 -0.86 -3.13
CA SER A 86 -16.00 -0.77 -4.04
C SER A 86 -15.63 -1.34 -5.40
N ASP A 87 -16.42 -2.33 -5.85
CA ASP A 87 -16.23 -3.23 -6.99
C ASP A 87 -15.45 -4.51 -6.65
N GLU A 88 -15.98 -5.65 -7.10
CA GLU A 88 -15.37 -6.97 -6.92
C GLU A 88 -14.02 -7.02 -7.65
N ASP A 89 -12.97 -6.58 -6.98
CA ASP A 89 -11.62 -6.70 -7.51
C ASP A 89 -11.10 -8.13 -7.26
N GLU A 90 -11.56 -9.04 -8.13
CA GLU A 90 -11.14 -10.43 -8.15
C GLU A 90 -9.60 -10.56 -8.26
N GLN A 91 -8.92 -9.59 -8.88
CA GLN A 91 -7.47 -9.60 -9.01
C GLN A 91 -6.78 -9.30 -7.68
N LEU A 92 -7.27 -8.32 -6.92
CA LEU A 92 -6.76 -7.99 -5.59
C LEU A 92 -7.02 -9.13 -4.61
N ALA A 93 -8.22 -9.73 -4.66
CA ALA A 93 -8.55 -10.91 -3.87
C ALA A 93 -7.66 -12.11 -4.22
N SER A 94 -7.41 -12.36 -5.51
CA SER A 94 -6.48 -13.40 -5.96
C SER A 94 -5.06 -13.13 -5.49
N ALA A 95 -4.56 -11.91 -5.66
CA ALA A 95 -3.21 -11.53 -5.23
C ALA A 95 -3.04 -11.65 -3.71
N MET A 96 -4.08 -11.37 -2.94
CA MET A 96 -4.10 -11.64 -1.51
C MET A 96 -4.01 -13.14 -1.23
N GLY A 97 -4.77 -13.97 -1.94
CA GLY A 97 -4.70 -15.44 -1.82
C GLY A 97 -3.30 -15.99 -2.13
N ASP A 98 -2.64 -15.44 -3.15
CA ASP A 98 -1.27 -15.78 -3.50
C ASP A 98 -0.29 -15.37 -2.39
N LEU A 99 -0.45 -14.17 -1.82
CA LEU A 99 0.35 -13.72 -0.67
C LEU A 99 0.16 -14.60 0.56
N GLN A 100 -1.08 -14.97 0.91
CA GLN A 100 -1.35 -15.89 2.02
C GLN A 100 -0.70 -17.25 1.79
N THR A 101 -0.83 -17.78 0.58
CA THR A 101 -0.24 -19.08 0.21
C THR A 101 1.28 -19.03 0.30
N ALA A 102 1.90 -17.96 -0.19
CA ALA A 102 3.35 -17.77 -0.10
C ALA A 102 3.81 -17.69 1.36
N ILE A 103 3.12 -16.90 2.20
CA ILE A 103 3.45 -16.75 3.62
C ILE A 103 3.28 -18.07 4.38
N GLN A 104 2.17 -18.78 4.15
CA GLN A 104 1.94 -20.08 4.77
C GLN A 104 3.04 -21.07 4.34
N SER A 105 3.38 -21.11 3.05
CA SER A 105 4.43 -22.01 2.54
C SER A 105 5.78 -21.73 3.18
N TYR A 106 6.14 -20.44 3.31
CA TYR A 106 7.37 -20.01 3.98
C TYR A 106 7.38 -20.41 5.46
N ALA A 107 6.31 -20.13 6.20
CA ALA A 107 6.21 -20.45 7.62
C ALA A 107 6.24 -21.97 7.87
N LEU A 108 5.54 -22.76 7.05
CA LEU A 108 5.57 -24.22 7.13
C LEU A 108 6.96 -24.79 6.81
N ASP A 109 7.65 -24.25 5.81
CA ASP A 109 9.03 -24.66 5.49
C ASP A 109 9.95 -24.32 6.66
N TRP A 110 9.81 -23.13 7.26
CA TRP A 110 10.55 -22.74 8.45
C TRP A 110 10.33 -23.75 9.59
N GLN A 111 9.09 -24.06 9.93
CA GLN A 111 8.79 -25.01 11.01
C GLN A 111 9.39 -26.40 10.77
N GLN A 112 9.38 -26.87 9.53
CA GLN A 112 9.87 -28.20 9.18
C GLN A 112 11.39 -28.28 9.16
N GLN A 113 12.06 -27.23 8.68
CA GLN A 113 13.50 -27.22 8.44
C GLN A 113 14.30 -26.53 9.56
N GLY A 114 13.63 -25.78 10.45
CA GLY A 114 14.25 -24.90 11.46
C GLY A 114 14.79 -23.59 10.88
N LEU A 115 15.13 -23.58 9.57
CA LEU A 115 15.52 -22.43 8.77
C LEU A 115 14.85 -22.56 7.39
N PRO A 116 14.03 -21.59 6.95
CA PRO A 116 13.34 -21.71 5.68
C PRO A 116 14.31 -21.52 4.51
N ARG A 117 14.02 -22.20 3.41
CA ARG A 117 14.74 -22.06 2.15
C ARG A 117 14.36 -20.74 1.49
N TRP A 118 15.35 -20.01 0.99
CA TRP A 118 15.14 -18.69 0.37
C TRP A 118 14.11 -18.70 -0.77
N HIS A 119 13.99 -19.78 -1.52
CA HIS A 119 12.97 -19.92 -2.56
C HIS A 119 11.54 -19.58 -2.08
N TYR A 120 11.18 -19.95 -0.84
CA TYR A 120 9.88 -19.56 -0.29
C TYR A 120 9.83 -18.09 0.14
N GLY A 121 10.96 -17.53 0.60
CA GLY A 121 11.08 -16.11 0.91
C GLY A 121 10.92 -15.23 -0.33
N GLU A 122 11.56 -15.61 -1.44
CA GLU A 122 11.38 -15.00 -2.76
C GLU A 122 9.91 -15.04 -3.20
N GLY A 123 9.23 -16.16 -2.97
CA GLY A 123 7.80 -16.29 -3.25
C GLY A 123 6.94 -15.23 -2.53
N VAL A 124 7.25 -14.93 -1.27
CA VAL A 124 6.53 -13.91 -0.51
C VAL A 124 6.92 -12.49 -0.92
N GLU A 125 8.20 -12.20 -1.16
CA GLU A 125 8.61 -10.88 -1.67
C GLU A 125 7.88 -10.57 -2.99
N ASN A 126 7.84 -11.54 -3.90
CA ASN A 126 7.14 -11.42 -5.18
C ASN A 126 5.63 -11.27 -5.01
N ALA A 127 5.00 -12.09 -4.16
CA ALA A 127 3.57 -12.00 -3.90
C ALA A 127 3.19 -10.67 -3.24
N MET A 128 4.00 -10.16 -2.31
CA MET A 128 3.77 -8.87 -1.66
C MET A 128 3.94 -7.72 -2.66
N ALA A 129 4.95 -7.76 -3.52
CA ALA A 129 5.16 -6.76 -4.55
C ALA A 129 3.99 -6.74 -5.56
N ALA A 130 3.52 -7.91 -5.99
CA ALA A 130 2.35 -8.03 -6.87
C ALA A 130 1.08 -7.48 -6.20
N PHE A 131 0.81 -7.88 -4.96
CA PHE A 131 -0.32 -7.39 -4.18
C PHE A 131 -0.29 -5.87 -4.00
N SER A 132 0.86 -5.31 -3.58
CA SER A 132 1.04 -3.86 -3.42
C SER A 132 0.84 -3.12 -4.73
N ALA A 133 1.37 -3.64 -5.85
CA ALA A 133 1.20 -3.04 -7.16
C ALA A 133 -0.27 -2.99 -7.61
N ILE A 134 -1.03 -4.07 -7.39
CA ILE A 134 -2.45 -4.14 -7.73
C ILE A 134 -3.26 -3.19 -6.84
N ALA A 135 -3.02 -3.21 -5.52
CA ALA A 135 -3.68 -2.30 -4.59
C ALA A 135 -3.42 -0.83 -4.96
N ARG A 136 -2.16 -0.47 -5.26
CA ARG A 136 -1.77 0.88 -5.69
C ARG A 136 -2.42 1.29 -7.01
N ALA A 137 -2.59 0.37 -7.95
CA ALA A 137 -3.23 0.65 -9.23
C ALA A 137 -4.74 0.99 -9.09
N GLN A 138 -5.36 0.63 -7.98
CA GLN A 138 -6.77 0.91 -7.68
C GLN A 138 -6.99 2.15 -6.82
N ILE A 139 -5.92 2.70 -6.23
CA ILE A 139 -6.00 3.96 -5.50
C ILE A 139 -6.39 5.06 -6.48
N SER A 140 -7.23 5.99 -6.03
CA SER A 140 -7.70 7.09 -6.87
C SER A 140 -6.55 7.84 -7.53
N GLU A 141 -6.81 8.44 -8.70
CA GLU A 141 -5.80 9.25 -9.42
C GLU A 141 -5.42 10.56 -8.69
N SER A 142 -5.90 10.77 -7.45
CA SER A 142 -5.47 11.88 -6.61
C SER A 142 -3.97 11.80 -6.36
N LYS A 143 -3.28 12.92 -6.58
CA LYS A 143 -1.85 13.04 -6.30
C LYS A 143 -1.55 12.76 -4.82
N GLU A 144 -2.43 13.19 -3.92
CA GLU A 144 -2.24 13.02 -2.47
C GLU A 144 -2.38 11.56 -2.05
N ALA A 145 -3.42 10.87 -2.51
CA ALA A 145 -3.65 9.45 -2.24
C ALA A 145 -2.47 8.60 -2.75
N ASN A 146 -2.04 8.83 -3.99
CA ASN A 146 -0.88 8.15 -4.58
C ASN A 146 0.41 8.42 -3.81
N THR A 147 0.66 9.67 -3.41
CA THR A 147 1.84 10.03 -2.63
C THR A 147 1.84 9.33 -1.27
N ARG A 148 0.68 9.23 -0.61
CA ARG A 148 0.54 8.54 0.68
C ARG A 148 0.73 7.04 0.56
N ALA A 149 0.19 6.43 -0.50
CA ALA A 149 0.43 5.04 -0.82
C ALA A 149 1.91 4.73 -0.97
N GLU A 150 2.64 5.57 -1.73
CA GLU A 150 4.07 5.40 -1.96
C GLU A 150 4.88 5.60 -0.67
N GLN A 151 4.51 6.58 0.16
CA GLN A 151 5.13 6.79 1.46
C GLN A 151 4.96 5.59 2.39
N ILE A 152 3.76 5.00 2.43
CA ILE A 152 3.45 3.79 3.22
C ILE A 152 4.23 2.59 2.69
N ASP A 153 4.21 2.37 1.38
CA ASP A 153 4.88 1.27 0.69
C ASP A 153 6.39 1.28 0.96
N LEU A 154 7.05 2.42 0.75
CA LEU A 154 8.48 2.58 1.04
C LEU A 154 8.80 2.35 2.52
N LEU A 155 8.02 2.96 3.42
CA LEU A 155 8.22 2.84 4.87
C LEU A 155 8.14 1.38 5.33
N LEU A 156 7.11 0.65 4.86
CA LEU A 156 6.86 -0.72 5.29
C LEU A 156 7.76 -1.72 4.60
N GLN A 157 8.14 -1.53 3.33
CA GLN A 157 9.13 -2.38 2.65
C GLN A 157 10.52 -2.24 3.29
N MET A 158 10.99 -1.02 3.59
CA MET A 158 12.25 -0.82 4.33
C MET A 158 12.21 -1.49 5.71
N THR A 159 11.05 -1.40 6.38
CA THR A 159 10.84 -2.05 7.68
C THR A 159 10.85 -3.57 7.55
N SER A 160 10.21 -4.15 6.52
CA SER A 160 10.22 -5.59 6.32
C SER A 160 11.62 -6.12 6.05
N VAL A 161 12.41 -5.42 5.22
CA VAL A 161 13.82 -5.76 4.99
C VAL A 161 14.60 -5.71 6.30
N TYR A 162 14.46 -4.62 7.08
CA TYR A 162 15.16 -4.49 8.35
C TYR A 162 14.78 -5.61 9.35
N ILE A 163 13.50 -5.99 9.45
CA ILE A 163 13.05 -7.08 10.33
C ILE A 163 13.57 -8.43 9.86
N PHE A 164 13.57 -8.68 8.55
CA PHE A 164 14.16 -9.89 7.97
C PHE A 164 15.64 -10.01 8.34
N MET A 165 16.40 -8.92 8.13
CA MET A 165 17.83 -8.90 8.41
C MET A 165 18.16 -9.00 9.90
N ALA A 166 17.22 -8.65 10.78
CA ALA A 166 17.35 -8.81 12.22
C ALA A 166 17.02 -10.22 12.72
N SER A 167 16.45 -11.08 11.87
CA SER A 167 16.14 -12.48 12.22
C SER A 167 17.34 -13.39 11.91
N GLU A 168 17.31 -14.61 12.44
CA GLU A 168 18.33 -15.64 12.19
C GLU A 168 18.48 -15.97 10.69
N ILE A 169 17.47 -15.66 9.89
CA ILE A 169 17.44 -15.96 8.45
C ILE A 169 18.29 -14.97 7.67
N GLY A 170 18.37 -13.72 8.13
CA GLY A 170 19.18 -12.68 7.48
C GLY A 170 20.66 -13.00 7.38
N GLU A 171 21.17 -13.88 8.25
CA GLU A 171 22.56 -14.38 8.19
C GLU A 171 22.82 -15.26 6.96
N PHE A 172 21.79 -15.95 6.45
CA PHE A 172 21.90 -16.88 5.34
C PHE A 172 21.53 -16.25 4.00
N HIS A 173 20.69 -15.21 4.02
CA HIS A 173 20.28 -14.48 2.81
C HIS A 173 20.18 -12.98 3.06
N PRO A 174 21.19 -12.17 2.70
CA PRO A 174 21.15 -10.73 2.94
C PRO A 174 20.27 -10.00 1.92
N LEU A 175 19.02 -9.70 2.28
CA LEU A 175 18.10 -8.91 1.44
C LEU A 175 18.64 -7.51 1.08
N THR A 176 19.59 -6.98 1.84
CA THR A 176 20.24 -5.70 1.51
C THR A 176 20.95 -5.67 0.17
N ASP A 177 21.27 -6.84 -0.39
CA ASP A 177 21.91 -6.93 -1.70
C ASP A 177 20.90 -6.73 -2.84
N GLU A 178 19.61 -6.92 -2.56
CA GLU A 178 18.50 -6.75 -3.51
C GLU A 178 17.83 -5.37 -3.39
N TYR A 179 17.88 -4.77 -2.18
CA TYR A 179 17.23 -3.51 -1.87
C TYR A 179 18.23 -2.39 -1.56
N ASP A 180 18.19 -1.31 -2.34
CA ASP A 180 18.92 -0.08 -2.06
C ASP A 180 18.21 0.74 -0.97
N LEU A 181 18.42 0.35 0.30
CA LEU A 181 17.83 1.04 1.46
C LEU A 181 18.19 2.54 1.52
N PRO A 182 19.44 2.98 1.26
CA PRO A 182 19.74 4.41 1.16
C PRO A 182 18.88 5.15 0.12
N ALA A 183 18.69 4.59 -1.07
CA ALA A 183 17.84 5.20 -2.09
C ALA A 183 16.36 5.25 -1.67
N MET A 184 15.83 4.18 -1.08
CA MET A 184 14.46 4.16 -0.56
C MET A 184 14.23 5.20 0.54
N VAL A 185 15.19 5.35 1.46
CA VAL A 185 15.16 6.39 2.50
C VAL A 185 15.17 7.79 1.89
N ALA A 186 16.02 8.03 0.89
CA ALA A 186 16.11 9.31 0.22
C ALA A 186 14.82 9.66 -0.54
N GLU A 187 14.19 8.68 -1.18
CA GLU A 187 12.89 8.88 -1.85
C GLU A 187 11.79 9.16 -0.82
N LEU A 188 11.72 8.43 0.29
CA LEU A 188 10.75 8.72 1.34
C LEU A 188 10.93 10.13 1.91
N ASP A 189 12.16 10.58 2.18
CA ASP A 189 12.44 11.94 2.64
C ASP A 189 11.95 13.01 1.64
N LYS A 190 12.15 12.77 0.34
CA LYS A 190 11.68 13.66 -0.74
C LYS A 190 10.15 13.71 -0.78
N LEU A 191 9.48 12.57 -0.67
CA LEU A 191 8.01 12.53 -0.63
C LEU A 191 7.47 13.23 0.61
N LEU A 192 8.08 13.04 1.78
CA LEU A 192 7.70 13.71 3.03
C LEU A 192 7.89 15.22 2.98
N THR A 193 8.83 15.70 2.17
CA THR A 193 9.01 17.14 1.90
C THR A 193 7.95 17.67 0.94
N THR A 194 7.56 16.84 -0.04
CA THR A 194 6.57 17.20 -1.07
C THR A 194 5.15 17.27 -0.51
N LEU A 195 4.77 16.28 0.30
CA LEU A 195 3.50 16.24 1.00
C LEU A 195 3.75 16.00 2.50
N PRO A 196 3.93 17.08 3.28
CA PRO A 196 4.22 17.00 4.71
C PRO A 196 3.12 16.30 5.51
N VAL A 197 3.50 15.86 6.71
CA VAL A 197 2.59 15.25 7.69
C VAL A 197 2.50 16.20 8.89
N ASP A 198 1.30 16.67 9.21
CA ASP A 198 1.08 17.64 10.30
C ASP A 198 1.28 17.01 11.70
N ASP A 199 1.23 15.69 11.81
CA ASP A 199 1.46 14.99 13.07
C ASP A 199 2.93 15.09 13.53
N ARG A 200 3.15 15.87 14.60
CA ARG A 200 4.48 16.08 15.20
C ARG A 200 5.19 14.80 15.63
N ARG A 201 4.44 13.73 15.96
CA ARG A 201 4.99 12.43 16.38
C ARG A 201 5.59 11.67 15.20
N PHE A 202 5.07 11.88 13.99
CA PHE A 202 5.55 11.21 12.79
C PHE A 202 7.05 11.47 12.58
N MET A 203 7.45 12.75 12.53
CA MET A 203 8.85 13.11 12.30
C MET A 203 9.77 12.70 13.45
N ALA A 204 9.27 12.66 14.69
CA ALA A 204 10.04 12.16 15.82
C ALA A 204 10.35 10.66 15.66
N LYS A 205 9.34 9.85 15.28
CA LYS A 205 9.52 8.42 14.98
C LYS A 205 10.43 8.21 13.76
N TRP A 206 10.27 9.01 12.71
CA TRP A 206 11.12 8.94 11.51
C TRP A 206 12.59 9.19 11.84
N ARG A 207 12.88 10.25 12.60
CA ARG A 207 14.25 10.58 13.05
C ARG A 207 14.87 9.46 13.91
N PHE A 208 14.06 8.66 14.59
CA PHE A 208 14.52 7.49 15.32
C PHE A 208 14.79 6.31 14.39
N ILE A 209 13.82 5.89 13.56
CA ILE A 209 13.97 4.66 12.76
C ILE A 209 14.94 4.83 11.60
N LYS A 210 15.00 6.00 10.95
CA LYS A 210 15.86 6.27 9.80
C LYS A 210 17.33 5.89 10.03
N PRO A 211 18.02 6.41 11.08
CA PRO A 211 19.41 6.05 11.31
C PRO A 211 19.59 4.58 11.71
N VAL A 212 18.59 3.95 12.33
CA VAL A 212 18.63 2.53 12.70
C VAL A 212 18.60 1.65 11.44
N ILE A 213 17.70 1.96 10.50
CA ILE A 213 17.61 1.29 9.20
C ILE A 213 18.89 1.52 8.39
N LEU A 214 19.34 2.77 8.22
CA LEU A 214 20.53 3.07 7.42
C LEU A 214 21.82 2.44 7.95
N LYS A 215 21.93 2.26 9.27
CA LYS A 215 23.10 1.63 9.89
C LYS A 215 22.97 0.12 9.99
N MET A 216 21.81 -0.45 9.63
CA MET A 216 21.48 -1.86 9.83
C MET A 216 21.71 -2.27 11.30
N ASP A 217 21.25 -1.42 12.23
CA ASP A 217 21.45 -1.62 13.67
C ASP A 217 20.33 -2.47 14.28
N PHE A 218 20.43 -3.80 14.14
CA PHE A 218 19.37 -4.77 14.44
C PHE A 218 19.03 -5.00 15.92
N ARG A 219 19.43 -4.12 16.84
CA ARG A 219 19.21 -4.33 18.29
C ARG A 219 17.76 -4.16 18.73
N VAL A 220 16.93 -3.54 17.90
CA VAL A 220 15.57 -3.11 18.29
C VAL A 220 14.47 -3.40 17.25
N PRO A 221 14.38 -4.64 16.70
CA PRO A 221 13.40 -4.99 15.66
C PRO A 221 11.97 -4.67 16.06
N ASP A 222 11.55 -5.03 17.26
CA ASP A 222 10.20 -4.76 17.74
C ASP A 222 9.87 -3.27 17.90
N VAL A 223 10.87 -2.44 18.20
CA VAL A 223 10.66 -0.99 18.30
C VAL A 223 10.49 -0.39 16.91
N VAL A 224 11.34 -0.77 15.96
CA VAL A 224 11.25 -0.32 14.57
C VAL A 224 9.92 -0.74 13.96
N ARG A 225 9.52 -2.01 14.09
CA ARG A 225 8.21 -2.52 13.67
C ARG A 225 7.06 -1.67 14.22
N ARG A 226 7.00 -1.47 15.54
CA ARG A 226 5.92 -0.68 16.18
C ARG A 226 5.91 0.78 15.72
N HIS A 227 7.08 1.38 15.53
CA HIS A 227 7.16 2.77 15.07
C HIS A 227 6.74 2.93 13.62
N ALA A 228 7.18 2.04 12.74
CA ALA A 228 6.80 2.04 11.33
C ALA A 228 5.29 1.81 11.14
N LEU A 229 4.70 0.83 11.82
CA LEU A 229 3.25 0.58 11.74
C LEU A 229 2.43 1.76 12.29
N SER A 230 2.88 2.38 13.38
CA SER A 230 2.23 3.59 13.89
C SER A 230 2.40 4.79 12.95
N MET A 231 3.51 4.87 12.23
CA MET A 231 3.74 5.91 11.22
C MET A 231 2.89 5.70 9.97
N SER A 232 2.70 4.45 9.52
CA SER A 232 1.83 4.16 8.37
C SER A 232 0.37 4.49 8.67
N GLU A 233 -0.12 4.19 9.88
CA GLU A 233 -1.46 4.62 10.34
C GLU A 233 -1.61 6.15 10.32
N ILE A 234 -0.57 6.89 10.75
CA ILE A 234 -0.58 8.36 10.68
C ILE A 234 -0.66 8.84 9.23
N LEU A 235 0.09 8.22 8.31
CA LEU A 235 0.06 8.56 6.88
C LEU A 235 -1.32 8.31 6.28
N GLU A 236 -1.92 7.17 6.57
CA GLU A 236 -3.27 6.82 6.15
C GLU A 236 -4.30 7.85 6.66
N ILE A 237 -4.33 8.11 7.97
CA ILE A 237 -5.27 9.06 8.58
C ILE A 237 -5.09 10.48 8.03
N SER A 238 -3.87 10.84 7.62
CA SER A 238 -3.61 12.17 7.06
C SER A 238 -4.23 12.43 5.69
N LEU A 239 -4.85 11.43 5.04
CA LEU A 239 -5.70 11.65 3.86
C LEU A 239 -7.09 12.18 4.20
N ASN A 240 -7.54 11.98 5.44
CA ASN A 240 -8.86 12.43 5.90
C ASN A 240 -8.85 13.88 6.45
N ASN A 241 -7.68 14.46 6.72
CA ASN A 241 -7.51 15.75 7.40
C ASN A 241 -7.01 16.82 6.44
#